data_AF-A0A024G489-F1
#
_entry.id   AF-A0A024G489-F1
#
_cell.length_a   1.000
_cell.length_b   1.000
_cell.length_c   1.000
_cell.angle_alpha   90.00
_cell.angle_beta   90.00
_cell.angle_gamma   90.00
#
_symmetry.space_group_name_H-M   'P 1'
#
loop_
_entity.id
_entity.type
_entity.pdbx_description
1 polymer ?
#
loop_
_entity_poly.entity_id
_entity_poly.type
_entity_poly.pdbx_seq_one_letter_code
_entity_poly.pdbx_strand_id
1 'polypeptide(L)'
;MGAHKAQRTVHTDSLLTKKSFVSVSSTTQPVGKIGAGEDLHTDTESLMSSQEDSTFFPTRGRHFEQMDEKLTRTDLNEKSYRMTCKRNKKREEAIVCLPPTPLHERKGIKDSVHGMMYFEPICMRIIDTIQFQRLRHLHQLGVTFHVYIGATHSRFEHSLGVAFLAEMLATNLQLHHPWLPIRDKDILCIKIAALCHDLGHGPFSHLFDGMLMQQFRDKQIIPRDDAFLQSWTHEVGSLMMLDHLLSVNEIDFAMYGLDVDTDLMFIKELIYGGPLPENDGVLVGRSETWQHCLYEIVNNANSGLDVDKLDYFVRDAHHTGISPSVDIQLIIQSARVLVDKDDHVGRHRICYPEKLAGTIMQAFRTRFELHQTVYQHKAICAIGYMLCDILVAANDFLLVKGTRISDISANMDAFQYFDDRILAQIQQSESIELTHARNLLNQIYNKPYYECVGRTAVTSHSERKKEKELLSEILVASPAHASLLAQERNAIVLEKVVIHHGKGKENPLGHVRFYGKNASSAAKCYQLPNELYEMYCPQYFQHEFVRIFVKKSCLVSARWMSTFAIDSLFLLRRSRCVSHLSVGVTFPINRSCRLTHSAFDWI
;
A
#
# COMPACT_ATOMS: atom_id res chain seq x y z
N MET A 1 45.55 45.20 42.42
CA MET A 1 45.37 46.35 41.50
C MET A 1 44.18 46.01 40.59
N GLY A 2 43.12 46.81 40.41
CA GLY A 2 42.70 48.06 41.05
C GLY A 2 41.21 48.32 40.71
N ALA A 3 40.53 49.10 41.56
CA ALA A 3 39.13 49.56 41.56
C ALA A 3 38.55 50.02 40.18
N HIS A 4 37.23 50.13 39.93
CA HIS A 4 36.10 50.64 40.75
C HIS A 4 34.81 49.80 40.52
N LYS A 5 33.92 49.53 41.50
CA LYS A 5 32.93 50.39 42.21
C LYS A 5 32.00 51.21 41.28
N ALA A 6 30.70 51.40 41.53
CA ALA A 6 29.65 50.71 42.33
C ALA A 6 28.35 51.54 42.20
N GLN A 7 27.15 50.94 42.24
CA GLN A 7 26.05 51.36 43.14
C GLN A 7 24.77 50.51 42.98
N ARG A 8 24.10 50.29 44.11
CA ARG A 8 22.73 49.76 44.24
C ARG A 8 21.77 50.93 44.43
N THR A 9 20.51 50.72 44.09
CA THR A 9 19.39 51.25 44.88
C THR A 9 18.25 50.25 44.92
N VAL A 10 17.57 50.18 46.05
CA VAL A 10 16.41 49.31 46.33
C VAL A 10 15.28 50.22 46.80
N HIS A 11 14.05 49.98 46.34
CA HIS A 11 12.85 50.37 47.07
C HIS A 11 11.76 49.32 46.90
N THR A 12 10.92 49.20 47.93
CA THR A 12 9.91 48.16 48.12
C THR A 12 8.48 48.73 48.10
N ASP A 13 7.52 47.80 48.09
CA ASP A 13 6.15 47.89 48.62
C ASP A 13 4.98 48.39 47.74
N SER A 14 4.23 47.38 47.25
CA SER A 14 2.77 47.18 47.40
C SER A 14 1.79 48.20 46.77
N LEU A 15 0.77 47.79 45.99
CA LEU A 15 -0.46 47.14 46.52
C LEU A 15 -1.36 46.54 45.40
N LEU A 16 -1.95 45.38 45.71
CA LEU A 16 -3.27 44.84 45.30
C LEU A 16 -4.00 45.38 44.04
N THR A 17 -4.36 44.46 43.13
CA THR A 17 -5.76 44.01 43.01
C THR A 17 -5.93 42.67 42.27
N LYS A 18 -7.05 41.99 42.55
CA LYS A 18 -7.32 40.59 42.17
C LYS A 18 -7.96 40.46 40.78
N LYS A 19 -7.69 39.35 40.09
CA LYS A 19 -8.72 38.44 39.54
C LYS A 19 -8.12 37.08 39.14
N SER A 20 -8.85 36.01 39.43
CA SER A 20 -8.39 34.63 39.38
C SER A 20 -9.50 33.70 38.87
N PHE A 21 -9.19 32.85 37.89
CA PHE A 21 -9.94 31.66 37.46
C PHE A 21 -8.87 30.68 36.93
N VAL A 22 -8.38 29.71 37.71
CA VAL A 22 -9.03 28.46 38.18
C VAL A 22 -9.28 27.48 37.02
N SER A 23 -8.42 26.46 36.98
CA SER A 23 -8.51 25.25 36.18
C SER A 23 -9.62 24.32 36.67
N VAL A 24 -10.34 23.66 35.75
CA VAL A 24 -11.31 22.61 36.09
C VAL A 24 -10.78 21.25 35.65
N SER A 25 -10.40 20.43 36.63
CA SER A 25 -10.25 18.98 36.48
C SER A 25 -11.54 18.30 36.92
N SER A 26 -12.14 17.49 36.06
CA SER A 26 -13.38 16.75 36.37
C SER A 26 -13.08 15.45 37.15
N THR A 27 -13.37 15.46 38.45
CA THR A 27 -13.38 14.24 39.28
C THR A 27 -14.81 13.91 39.70
N THR A 28 -15.08 12.62 39.89
CA THR A 28 -16.39 11.98 40.13
C THR A 28 -16.96 12.19 41.54
N GLN A 29 -18.20 11.69 41.73
CA GLN A 29 -18.99 11.45 42.97
C GLN A 29 -20.23 12.38 43.15
N PRO A 30 -21.19 12.04 44.05
CA PRO A 30 -22.00 10.82 44.02
C PRO A 30 -23.50 11.11 44.24
N VAL A 31 -24.39 10.13 44.03
CA VAL A 31 -25.78 10.18 44.56
C VAL A 31 -26.13 8.82 45.18
N GLY A 32 -26.72 8.84 46.38
CA GLY A 32 -27.11 7.62 47.08
C GLY A 32 -28.40 7.75 47.89
N LYS A 33 -29.19 6.67 47.85
CA LYS A 33 -30.27 6.23 48.77
C LYS A 33 -31.53 7.09 48.90
N ILE A 34 -32.67 6.46 48.62
CA ILE A 34 -33.74 5.95 49.53
C ILE A 34 -34.70 5.14 48.62
N GLY A 35 -35.29 3.98 48.94
CA GLY A 35 -35.17 3.03 50.06
C GLY A 35 -36.36 2.03 50.03
N ALA A 36 -36.13 0.76 50.44
CA ALA A 36 -37.10 -0.37 50.57
C ALA A 36 -37.84 -0.84 49.28
N GLY A 37 -38.18 -2.13 49.09
CA GLY A 37 -37.89 -3.33 49.89
C GLY A 37 -38.45 -4.62 49.23
N GLU A 38 -38.08 -5.78 49.79
CA GLU A 38 -38.75 -7.11 49.72
C GLU A 38 -38.89 -7.86 48.36
N ASP A 39 -38.07 -8.90 48.23
CA ASP A 39 -38.39 -10.31 47.89
C ASP A 39 -39.63 -10.66 47.02
N LEU A 40 -39.41 -11.41 45.92
CA LEU A 40 -39.65 -12.88 45.89
C LEU A 40 -39.31 -13.55 44.54
N HIS A 41 -38.96 -14.83 44.62
CA HIS A 41 -38.79 -15.78 43.49
C HIS A 41 -40.08 -15.98 42.67
N THR A 42 -39.99 -16.33 41.38
CA THR A 42 -40.03 -17.73 40.90
C THR A 42 -39.79 -17.86 39.39
N ASP A 43 -39.29 -19.03 38.98
CA ASP A 43 -38.81 -19.38 37.64
C ASP A 43 -39.89 -19.85 36.64
N THR A 44 -39.42 -20.39 35.50
CA THR A 44 -40.11 -21.24 34.50
C THR A 44 -41.03 -20.57 33.48
N GLU A 45 -41.16 -21.03 32.23
CA GLU A 45 -40.34 -21.73 31.22
C GLU A 45 -41.36 -22.22 30.17
N SER A 46 -40.92 -22.40 28.91
CA SER A 46 -41.58 -23.27 27.90
C SER A 46 -42.95 -22.82 27.33
N LEU A 47 -43.45 -23.29 26.16
CA LEU A 47 -42.84 -23.83 24.94
C LEU A 47 -43.89 -23.76 23.78
N MET A 48 -43.45 -23.41 22.56
CA MET A 48 -43.87 -23.94 21.22
C MET A 48 -45.34 -24.08 20.73
N SER A 49 -45.41 -24.27 19.39
CA SER A 49 -46.55 -24.65 18.51
C SER A 49 -47.51 -23.51 18.12
N SER A 50 -47.73 -23.11 16.85
CA SER A 50 -47.84 -23.75 15.51
C SER A 50 -49.24 -24.23 15.15
N GLN A 51 -49.89 -23.58 14.17
CA GLN A 51 -50.57 -24.23 13.03
C GLN A 51 -51.08 -23.21 12.00
N GLU A 52 -51.27 -23.69 10.76
CA GLU A 52 -51.80 -22.97 9.60
C GLU A 52 -53.33 -23.07 9.55
N ASP A 53 -54.02 -22.13 8.88
CA ASP A 53 -55.19 -22.51 8.06
C ASP A 53 -55.55 -21.48 6.97
N SER A 54 -56.49 -21.84 6.08
CA SER A 54 -56.57 -21.33 4.71
C SER A 54 -57.97 -20.87 4.23
N THR A 55 -58.02 -20.23 3.04
CA THR A 55 -59.22 -19.85 2.22
C THR A 55 -60.06 -18.65 2.73
N PHE A 56 -60.56 -17.71 1.90
CA PHE A 56 -61.66 -17.88 0.94
C PHE A 56 -61.81 -16.67 -0.03
N PHE A 57 -62.38 -16.86 -1.23
CA PHE A 57 -62.86 -15.81 -2.17
C PHE A 57 -64.37 -15.98 -2.42
N PRO A 58 -65.16 -14.91 -2.63
CA PRO A 58 -66.50 -15.00 -3.22
C PRO A 58 -66.59 -14.50 -4.68
N THR A 59 -67.52 -15.10 -5.43
CA THR A 59 -67.71 -15.02 -6.89
C THR A 59 -68.99 -14.25 -7.31
N ARG A 60 -69.03 -13.70 -8.53
CA ARG A 60 -69.95 -13.99 -9.69
C ARG A 60 -70.13 -12.71 -10.54
N GLY A 61 -70.39 -12.69 -11.86
CA GLY A 61 -70.56 -13.65 -12.97
C GLY A 61 -70.57 -12.82 -14.29
N ARG A 62 -70.96 -13.24 -15.51
CA ARG A 62 -71.53 -14.47 -16.11
C ARG A 62 -71.25 -14.46 -17.65
N HIS A 63 -71.75 -15.48 -18.36
CA HIS A 63 -72.07 -15.57 -19.80
C HIS A 63 -70.97 -15.95 -20.80
N PHE A 64 -71.41 -16.68 -21.83
CA PHE A 64 -70.66 -17.55 -22.75
C PHE A 64 -71.09 -17.21 -24.20
N GLU A 65 -70.26 -17.60 -25.17
CA GLU A 65 -70.55 -17.73 -26.62
C GLU A 65 -70.95 -16.47 -27.43
N GLN A 66 -70.08 -16.04 -28.35
CA GLN A 66 -70.09 -16.54 -29.75
C GLN A 66 -68.77 -16.23 -30.47
N MET A 67 -68.59 -16.78 -31.67
CA MET A 67 -67.30 -16.84 -32.40
C MET A 67 -67.03 -15.66 -33.36
N ASP A 68 -65.74 -15.60 -33.73
CA ASP A 68 -65.17 -15.19 -35.01
C ASP A 68 -64.59 -13.78 -35.27
N GLU A 69 -63.65 -13.79 -36.22
CA GLU A 69 -62.93 -12.70 -36.91
C GLU A 69 -61.75 -11.99 -36.22
N LYS A 70 -60.57 -12.61 -36.42
CA LYS A 70 -59.31 -11.99 -36.88
C LYS A 70 -59.15 -10.46 -36.73
N LEU A 71 -58.25 -10.03 -35.84
CA LEU A 71 -57.38 -8.87 -36.14
C LEU A 71 -55.95 -9.09 -35.62
N THR A 72 -54.97 -8.60 -36.39
CA THR A 72 -53.58 -9.02 -36.29
C THR A 72 -52.78 -8.31 -35.19
N ARG A 73 -52.02 -9.11 -34.43
CA ARG A 73 -51.16 -8.69 -33.32
C ARG A 73 -49.82 -8.10 -33.80
N THR A 74 -49.85 -7.03 -34.59
CA THR A 74 -48.64 -6.43 -35.22
C THR A 74 -48.38 -4.96 -34.88
N ASP A 75 -49.39 -4.14 -34.59
CA ASP A 75 -49.22 -2.67 -34.59
C ASP A 75 -48.87 -2.02 -33.23
N LEU A 76 -48.64 -2.82 -32.19
CA LEU A 76 -48.24 -2.32 -30.86
C LEU A 76 -46.74 -2.47 -30.53
N ASN A 77 -45.96 -3.23 -31.33
CA ASN A 77 -44.51 -3.38 -31.11
C ASN A 77 -43.65 -2.35 -31.89
N GLU A 78 -44.07 -1.90 -33.08
CA GLU A 78 -43.27 -0.93 -33.86
C GLU A 78 -43.14 0.45 -33.20
N LYS A 79 -44.19 0.92 -32.51
CA LYS A 79 -44.17 2.23 -31.82
C LYS A 79 -43.26 2.24 -30.59
N SER A 80 -43.12 1.11 -29.90
CA SER A 80 -42.15 0.96 -28.80
C SER A 80 -40.72 0.97 -29.34
N TYR A 81 -40.44 0.18 -30.39
CA TYR A 81 -39.09 0.03 -30.95
C TYR A 81 -38.58 1.30 -31.66
N ARG A 82 -39.44 2.07 -32.33
CA ARG A 82 -39.06 3.38 -32.90
C ARG A 82 -38.80 4.47 -31.85
N MET A 83 -39.35 4.34 -30.64
CA MET A 83 -39.11 5.29 -29.54
C MET A 83 -37.78 5.02 -28.83
N THR A 84 -37.40 3.76 -28.61
CA THR A 84 -36.08 3.40 -28.05
C THR A 84 -34.95 3.64 -29.04
N CYS A 85 -35.12 3.30 -30.33
CA CYS A 85 -34.07 3.53 -31.34
C CYS A 85 -33.76 5.03 -31.55
N LYS A 86 -34.78 5.92 -31.49
CA LYS A 86 -34.55 7.38 -31.50
C LYS A 86 -33.95 7.93 -30.20
N ARG A 87 -34.11 7.24 -29.07
CA ARG A 87 -33.47 7.61 -27.79
C ARG A 87 -32.00 7.23 -27.73
N ASN A 88 -31.62 6.11 -28.36
CA ASN A 88 -30.22 5.68 -28.42
C ASN A 88 -29.39 6.47 -29.44
N LYS A 89 -29.95 6.79 -30.62
CA LYS A 89 -29.23 7.66 -31.59
C LYS A 89 -28.87 9.04 -31.02
N LYS A 90 -29.75 9.61 -30.18
CA LYS A 90 -29.47 10.85 -29.43
C LYS A 90 -28.49 10.72 -28.26
N ARG A 91 -28.00 9.51 -27.94
CA ARG A 91 -26.93 9.26 -26.97
C ARG A 91 -25.59 9.02 -27.65
N GLU A 92 -25.58 8.42 -28.84
CA GLU A 92 -24.37 8.21 -29.63
C GLU A 92 -23.91 9.51 -30.32
N GLU A 93 -24.83 10.39 -30.72
CA GLU A 93 -24.55 11.76 -31.21
C GLU A 93 -24.40 12.79 -30.06
N ALA A 94 -24.13 12.34 -28.82
CA ALA A 94 -23.98 13.20 -27.64
C ALA A 94 -22.56 13.20 -27.04
N ILE A 95 -21.55 12.77 -27.81
CA ILE A 95 -20.16 13.24 -27.63
C ILE A 95 -20.05 14.62 -28.29
N VAL A 96 -20.87 15.55 -27.80
CA VAL A 96 -20.83 16.97 -28.17
C VAL A 96 -20.06 17.68 -27.09
N CYS A 97 -19.07 18.48 -27.51
CA CYS A 97 -18.17 19.28 -26.70
C CYS A 97 -18.74 19.59 -25.31
N LEU A 98 -18.09 19.06 -24.27
CA LEU A 98 -18.24 19.59 -22.92
C LEU A 98 -18.12 21.12 -23.02
N PRO A 99 -19.04 21.91 -22.45
CA PRO A 99 -18.90 23.35 -22.47
C PRO A 99 -17.55 23.69 -21.83
N PRO A 100 -16.85 24.74 -22.28
CA PRO A 100 -15.62 25.16 -21.64
C PRO A 100 -15.94 25.40 -20.17
N THR A 101 -15.38 24.55 -19.29
CA THR A 101 -15.54 24.72 -17.84
C THR A 101 -15.10 26.13 -17.50
N PRO A 102 -15.93 26.92 -16.80
CA PRO A 102 -15.59 28.30 -16.52
C PRO A 102 -14.23 28.37 -15.83
N LEU A 103 -13.42 29.35 -16.23
CA LEU A 103 -12.14 29.61 -15.60
C LEU A 103 -12.33 29.79 -14.08
N HIS A 104 -11.64 28.95 -13.30
CA HIS A 104 -11.48 29.00 -11.85
C HIS A 104 -12.70 28.65 -10.96
N GLU A 105 -13.14 27.39 -10.98
CA GLU A 105 -13.65 26.76 -9.75
C GLU A 105 -13.03 25.36 -9.55
N ARG A 106 -12.30 25.17 -8.43
CA ARG A 106 -11.71 23.88 -8.07
C ARG A 106 -12.78 22.97 -7.47
N LYS A 107 -12.87 21.72 -7.94
CA LYS A 107 -13.86 20.76 -7.44
C LYS A 107 -13.42 20.19 -6.10
N GLY A 108 -14.25 20.36 -5.08
CA GLY A 108 -14.03 19.80 -3.75
C GLY A 108 -14.40 18.30 -3.69
N ILE A 109 -13.55 17.50 -3.04
CA ILE A 109 -13.78 16.09 -2.73
C ILE A 109 -13.48 15.87 -1.24
N LYS A 110 -14.38 15.18 -0.53
CA LYS A 110 -14.20 14.84 0.88
C LYS A 110 -13.55 13.47 1.05
N ASP A 111 -12.40 13.43 1.71
CA ASP A 111 -11.66 12.25 2.13
C ASP A 111 -11.82 12.00 3.65
N SER A 112 -11.64 10.76 4.08
CA SER A 112 -11.72 10.36 5.49
C SER A 112 -10.46 10.72 6.29
N VAL A 113 -9.29 10.81 5.64
CA VAL A 113 -8.00 11.12 6.27
C VAL A 113 -7.74 12.63 6.24
N HIS A 114 -7.86 13.26 5.07
CA HIS A 114 -7.45 14.66 4.85
C HIS A 114 -8.59 15.69 4.91
N GLY A 115 -9.84 15.25 5.01
CA GLY A 115 -11.00 16.15 5.00
C GLY A 115 -11.33 16.68 3.61
N MET A 116 -11.49 18.00 3.43
CA MET A 116 -11.82 18.58 2.12
C MET A 116 -10.56 18.87 1.29
N MET A 117 -10.40 18.11 0.21
CA MET A 117 -9.37 18.30 -0.81
C MET A 117 -9.98 18.99 -2.05
N TYR A 118 -9.19 19.74 -2.81
CA TYR A 118 -9.67 20.50 -3.97
C TYR A 118 -8.84 20.20 -5.21
N PHE A 119 -9.48 20.00 -6.36
CA PHE A 119 -8.82 19.61 -7.61
C PHE A 119 -9.13 20.56 -8.77
N GLU A 120 -8.13 20.80 -9.62
CA GLU A 120 -8.18 21.66 -10.80
C GLU A 120 -8.94 20.97 -11.95
N PRO A 121 -9.43 21.71 -12.96
CA PRO A 121 -10.18 21.13 -14.08
C PRO A 121 -9.43 19.99 -14.81
N ILE A 122 -8.11 20.11 -15.02
CA ILE A 122 -7.31 19.04 -15.63
C ILE A 122 -7.21 17.80 -14.74
N CYS A 123 -6.97 17.97 -13.44
CA CYS A 123 -6.96 16.88 -12.46
C CYS A 123 -8.32 16.17 -12.46
N MET A 124 -9.42 16.93 -12.51
CA MET A 124 -10.76 16.34 -12.62
C MET A 124 -11.01 15.61 -13.94
N ARG A 125 -10.51 16.15 -15.07
CA ARG A 125 -10.56 15.47 -16.36
C ARG A 125 -9.77 14.17 -16.41
N ILE A 126 -8.68 14.05 -15.64
CA ILE A 126 -7.94 12.81 -15.43
C ILE A 126 -8.70 11.86 -14.50
N ILE A 127 -9.21 12.37 -13.37
CA ILE A 127 -9.96 11.57 -12.38
C ILE A 127 -11.20 10.94 -13.00
N ASP A 128 -11.97 11.68 -13.80
CA ASP A 128 -13.24 11.24 -14.38
C ASP A 128 -13.04 10.40 -15.67
N THR A 129 -11.95 9.61 -15.76
CA THR A 129 -11.62 8.66 -16.86
C THR A 129 -11.76 7.19 -16.42
N ILE A 130 -11.92 6.26 -17.37
CA ILE A 130 -11.99 4.81 -17.05
C ILE A 130 -10.67 4.35 -16.41
N GLN A 131 -9.54 4.79 -16.97
CA GLN A 131 -8.19 4.46 -16.55
C GLN A 131 -7.93 4.84 -15.08
N PHE A 132 -8.40 6.01 -14.63
CA PHE A 132 -8.27 6.44 -13.23
C PHE A 132 -9.36 5.84 -12.32
N GLN A 133 -10.62 5.76 -12.78
CA GLN A 133 -11.72 5.18 -11.98
C GLN A 133 -11.50 3.68 -11.69
N ARG A 134 -10.74 2.96 -12.54
CA ARG A 134 -10.23 1.60 -12.29
C ARG A 134 -9.59 1.45 -10.91
N LEU A 135 -8.87 2.47 -10.41
CA LEU A 135 -8.18 2.43 -9.13
C LEU A 135 -9.13 2.20 -7.94
N ARG A 136 -10.45 2.42 -8.10
CA ARG A 136 -11.47 2.09 -7.08
C ARG A 136 -11.67 0.59 -6.89
N HIS A 137 -11.21 -0.21 -7.83
CA HIS A 137 -11.33 -1.67 -7.84
C HIS A 137 -9.97 -2.36 -7.59
N LEU A 138 -8.97 -1.60 -7.13
CA LEU A 138 -7.69 -2.09 -6.66
C LEU A 138 -7.54 -1.76 -5.17
N HIS A 139 -7.56 -2.78 -4.31
CA HIS A 139 -7.30 -2.58 -2.89
C HIS A 139 -5.84 -2.14 -2.67
N GLN A 140 -5.63 -1.06 -1.91
CA GLN A 140 -4.30 -0.52 -1.59
C GLN A 140 -3.40 -1.62 -1.03
N LEU A 141 -3.94 -2.37 -0.06
CA LEU A 141 -3.23 -3.43 0.67
C LEU A 141 -3.55 -4.84 0.16
N GLY A 142 -4.03 -4.96 -1.09
CA GLY A 142 -4.37 -6.23 -1.72
C GLY A 142 -5.31 -7.08 -0.84
N VAL A 143 -4.87 -8.28 -0.46
CA VAL A 143 -5.68 -9.24 0.32
C VAL A 143 -5.74 -8.97 1.83
N THR A 144 -5.20 -7.84 2.30
CA THR A 144 -5.12 -7.50 3.73
C THR A 144 -6.49 -7.47 4.43
N PHE A 145 -7.56 -7.14 3.72
CA PHE A 145 -8.94 -7.14 4.24
C PHE A 145 -9.42 -8.52 4.75
N HIS A 146 -8.80 -9.63 4.33
CA HIS A 146 -9.09 -10.97 4.87
C HIS A 146 -8.60 -11.18 6.31
N VAL A 147 -7.79 -10.25 6.85
CA VAL A 147 -7.24 -10.27 8.22
C VAL A 147 -7.61 -8.98 8.96
N TYR A 148 -7.38 -7.82 8.36
CA TYR A 148 -7.75 -6.51 8.91
C TYR A 148 -9.01 -6.03 8.21
N ILE A 149 -10.19 -6.31 8.79
CA ILE A 149 -11.49 -6.11 8.13
C ILE A 149 -11.78 -4.66 7.66
N GLY A 150 -11.09 -3.66 8.21
CA GLY A 150 -11.21 -2.26 7.79
C GLY A 150 -10.30 -1.86 6.62
N ALA A 151 -9.33 -2.71 6.24
CA ALA A 151 -8.35 -2.46 5.17
C ALA A 151 -8.93 -2.66 3.76
N THR A 152 -10.13 -2.11 3.53
CA THR A 152 -10.88 -2.16 2.27
C THR A 152 -10.63 -0.95 1.38
N HIS A 153 -9.72 -0.05 1.76
CA HIS A 153 -9.41 1.16 1.00
C HIS A 153 -8.66 0.85 -0.29
N SER A 154 -8.83 1.76 -1.24
CA SER A 154 -8.48 1.62 -2.65
C SER A 154 -7.32 2.53 -3.05
N ARG A 155 -6.61 2.13 -4.11
CA ARG A 155 -5.57 2.96 -4.76
C ARG A 155 -6.11 4.34 -5.17
N PHE A 156 -7.41 4.44 -5.48
CA PHE A 156 -8.06 5.69 -5.90
C PHE A 156 -8.00 6.79 -4.82
N GLU A 157 -8.39 6.50 -3.58
CA GLU A 157 -8.45 7.53 -2.53
C GLU A 157 -7.07 7.85 -1.95
N HIS A 158 -6.15 6.88 -1.99
CA HIS A 158 -4.72 7.11 -1.78
C HIS A 158 -4.15 8.08 -2.83
N SER A 159 -4.33 7.82 -4.14
CA SER A 159 -3.85 8.71 -5.21
C SER A 159 -4.38 10.15 -5.10
N LEU A 160 -5.64 10.34 -4.67
CA LEU A 160 -6.18 11.66 -4.38
C LEU A 160 -5.50 12.33 -3.16
N GLY A 161 -5.23 11.55 -2.10
CA GLY A 161 -4.53 12.03 -0.91
C GLY A 161 -3.08 12.41 -1.17
N VAL A 162 -2.35 11.60 -1.95
CA VAL A 162 -0.97 11.89 -2.38
C VAL A 162 -0.92 13.17 -3.22
N ALA A 163 -1.86 13.36 -4.16
CA ALA A 163 -2.00 14.60 -4.92
C ALA A 163 -2.26 15.84 -4.04
N PHE A 164 -3.10 15.71 -3.01
CA PHE A 164 -3.37 16.78 -2.05
C PHE A 164 -2.13 17.13 -1.21
N LEU A 165 -1.43 16.13 -0.67
CA LEU A 165 -0.20 16.35 0.10
C LEU A 165 0.95 16.91 -0.76
N ALA A 166 1.05 16.49 -2.02
CA ALA A 166 2.02 17.03 -2.98
C ALA A 166 1.80 18.52 -3.25
N GLU A 167 0.55 18.94 -3.44
CA GLU A 167 0.19 20.36 -3.56
C GLU A 167 0.50 21.13 -2.27
N MET A 168 0.14 20.60 -1.10
CA MET A 168 0.43 21.23 0.18
C MET A 168 1.93 21.45 0.38
N LEU A 169 2.76 20.45 0.07
CA LEU A 169 4.21 20.57 0.17
C LEU A 169 4.75 21.58 -0.86
N ALA A 170 4.41 21.46 -2.14
CA ALA A 170 4.91 22.36 -3.18
C ALA A 170 4.50 23.83 -2.92
N THR A 171 3.26 24.07 -2.47
CA THR A 171 2.77 25.40 -2.08
C THR A 171 3.51 25.92 -0.85
N ASN A 172 3.76 25.08 0.17
CA ASN A 172 4.55 25.46 1.34
C ASN A 172 6.00 25.84 0.96
N LEU A 173 6.61 25.13 0.01
CA LEU A 173 7.93 25.49 -0.52
C LEU A 173 7.87 26.81 -1.30
N GLN A 174 6.88 27.04 -2.16
CA GLN A 174 6.68 28.30 -2.88
C GLN A 174 6.55 29.50 -1.91
N LEU A 175 5.68 29.40 -0.91
CA LEU A 175 5.42 30.46 0.08
C LEU A 175 6.65 30.80 0.95
N HIS A 176 7.45 29.79 1.30
CA HIS A 176 8.63 30.00 2.14
C HIS A 176 9.90 30.42 1.38
N HIS A 177 9.92 30.30 0.05
CA HIS A 177 11.08 30.67 -0.78
C HIS A 177 10.64 31.50 -2.00
N PRO A 178 10.08 32.72 -1.84
CA PRO A 178 9.62 33.54 -2.97
C PRO A 178 10.72 33.96 -3.97
N TRP A 179 11.99 33.71 -3.65
CA TRP A 179 13.14 33.91 -4.53
C TRP A 179 13.45 32.70 -5.43
N LEU A 180 12.88 31.52 -5.14
CA LEU A 180 12.88 30.37 -6.05
C LEU A 180 11.66 30.49 -6.97
N PRO A 181 11.82 30.47 -8.30
CA PRO A 181 10.72 30.68 -9.24
C PRO A 181 9.88 29.41 -9.42
N ILE A 182 9.32 28.89 -8.32
CA ILE A 182 8.31 27.82 -8.32
C ILE A 182 7.01 28.42 -8.83
N ARG A 183 6.62 28.07 -10.06
CA ARG A 183 5.40 28.59 -10.70
C ARG A 183 4.20 27.72 -10.33
N ASP A 184 3.01 28.29 -10.42
CA ASP A 184 1.75 27.55 -10.18
C ASP A 184 1.61 26.35 -11.15
N LYS A 185 2.17 26.47 -12.38
CA LYS A 185 2.25 25.35 -13.31
C LYS A 185 3.15 24.21 -12.85
N ASP A 186 4.24 24.52 -12.12
CA ASP A 186 5.11 23.49 -11.53
C ASP A 186 4.37 22.73 -10.41
N ILE A 187 3.63 23.45 -9.56
CA ILE A 187 2.75 22.87 -8.53
C ILE A 187 1.68 21.97 -9.16
N LEU A 188 1.05 22.42 -10.26
CA LEU A 188 0.07 21.63 -10.99
C LEU A 188 0.69 20.36 -11.62
N CYS A 189 1.91 20.44 -12.17
CA CYS A 189 2.64 19.27 -12.66
C CYS A 189 2.93 18.27 -11.53
N ILE A 190 3.47 18.75 -10.40
CA ILE A 190 3.74 17.95 -9.21
C ILE A 190 2.47 17.23 -8.72
N LYS A 191 1.34 17.94 -8.72
CA LYS A 191 0.05 17.39 -8.33
C LYS A 191 -0.49 16.35 -9.32
N ILE A 192 -0.33 16.55 -10.63
CA ILE A 192 -0.71 15.57 -11.65
C ILE A 192 0.17 14.32 -11.56
N ALA A 193 1.48 14.47 -11.34
CA ALA A 193 2.38 13.34 -11.11
C ALA A 193 1.97 12.54 -9.87
N ALA A 194 1.76 13.22 -8.75
CA ALA A 194 1.26 12.64 -7.50
C ALA A 194 -0.12 11.96 -7.65
N LEU A 195 -1.00 12.52 -8.47
CA LEU A 195 -2.28 11.90 -8.81
C LEU A 195 -2.09 10.61 -9.63
N CYS A 196 -1.19 10.62 -10.60
CA CYS A 196 -1.03 9.55 -11.58
C CYS A 196 0.02 8.47 -11.21
N HIS A 197 0.77 8.64 -10.12
CA HIS A 197 1.91 7.78 -9.77
C HIS A 197 1.56 6.29 -9.62
N ASP A 198 0.29 5.99 -9.33
CA ASP A 198 -0.22 4.67 -8.97
C ASP A 198 -1.07 3.98 -10.06
N LEU A 199 -1.23 4.64 -11.22
CA LEU A 199 -2.03 4.14 -12.36
C LEU A 199 -1.62 2.74 -12.85
N GLY A 200 -0.35 2.39 -12.71
CA GLY A 200 0.27 1.15 -13.17
C GLY A 200 0.11 -0.07 -12.27
N HIS A 201 -0.50 0.06 -11.09
CA HIS A 201 -0.75 -1.11 -10.25
C HIS A 201 -1.73 -2.09 -10.91
N GLY A 202 -1.44 -3.39 -10.77
CA GLY A 202 -2.35 -4.47 -11.15
C GLY A 202 -3.23 -4.94 -9.98
N PRO A 203 -4.06 -5.98 -10.20
CA PRO A 203 -4.91 -6.58 -9.17
C PRO A 203 -4.11 -6.96 -7.92
N PHE A 204 -4.66 -6.62 -6.76
CA PHE A 204 -4.05 -6.82 -5.44
C PHE A 204 -2.71 -6.09 -5.23
N SER A 205 -2.49 -4.99 -5.96
CA SER A 205 -1.38 -4.05 -5.74
C SER A 205 -0.02 -4.75 -5.81
N HIS A 206 0.84 -4.66 -4.79
CA HIS A 206 2.20 -5.26 -4.80
C HIS A 206 2.25 -6.79 -4.93
N LEU A 207 1.11 -7.47 -4.85
CA LEU A 207 1.00 -8.88 -5.23
C LEU A 207 1.26 -9.07 -6.74
N PHE A 208 0.82 -8.15 -7.59
CA PHE A 208 0.96 -8.24 -9.04
C PHE A 208 2.43 -8.08 -9.48
N ASP A 209 2.99 -6.88 -9.33
CA ASP A 209 4.35 -6.53 -9.77
C ASP A 209 5.44 -7.25 -8.94
N GLY A 210 5.15 -7.55 -7.67
CA GLY A 210 6.00 -8.38 -6.82
C GLY A 210 5.80 -9.88 -7.05
N MET A 211 4.86 -10.47 -6.32
CA MET A 211 4.75 -11.94 -6.17
C MET A 211 4.36 -12.66 -7.47
N LEU A 212 3.39 -12.16 -8.22
CA LEU A 212 2.87 -12.82 -9.42
C LEU A 212 3.84 -12.72 -10.58
N MET A 213 4.34 -11.53 -10.90
CA MET A 213 5.36 -11.34 -11.95
C MET A 213 6.61 -12.15 -11.64
N GLN A 214 7.03 -12.23 -10.36
CA GLN A 214 8.12 -13.11 -9.98
C GLN A 214 7.81 -14.60 -10.22
N GLN A 215 6.60 -15.07 -9.91
CA GLN A 215 6.19 -16.44 -10.25
C GLN A 215 6.13 -16.70 -11.76
N PHE A 216 5.67 -15.73 -12.57
CA PHE A 216 5.67 -15.87 -14.03
C PHE A 216 7.08 -15.98 -14.60
N ARG A 217 8.03 -15.16 -14.12
CA ARG A 217 9.47 -15.29 -14.45
C ARG A 217 10.04 -16.64 -14.01
N ASP A 218 9.75 -17.06 -12.77
CA ASP A 218 10.30 -18.28 -12.19
C ASP A 218 9.73 -19.58 -12.79
N LYS A 219 8.48 -19.56 -13.26
CA LYS A 219 7.79 -20.64 -13.98
C LYS A 219 8.05 -20.58 -15.51
N GLN A 220 8.74 -19.54 -16.00
CA GLN A 220 9.01 -19.29 -17.43
C GLN A 220 7.74 -19.17 -18.28
N ILE A 221 6.70 -18.57 -17.70
CA ILE A 221 5.45 -18.19 -18.40
C ILE A 221 5.70 -16.91 -19.22
N ILE A 222 6.48 -15.98 -18.66
CA ILE A 222 7.07 -14.85 -19.41
C ILE A 222 8.40 -15.34 -20.01
N PRO A 223 8.64 -15.16 -21.33
CA PRO A 223 9.91 -15.51 -21.97
C PRO A 223 11.11 -14.77 -21.37
N ARG A 224 12.31 -15.37 -21.41
CA ARG A 224 13.52 -14.76 -20.81
C ARG A 224 14.14 -13.65 -21.65
N ASP A 225 13.82 -13.66 -22.93
CA ASP A 225 14.22 -12.73 -23.98
C ASP A 225 13.30 -11.49 -24.07
N ASP A 226 12.12 -11.54 -23.45
CA ASP A 226 11.25 -10.37 -23.28
C ASP A 226 11.80 -9.44 -22.19
N ALA A 227 12.74 -8.58 -22.57
CA ALA A 227 13.40 -7.65 -21.66
C ALA A 227 12.42 -6.70 -20.94
N PHE A 228 11.28 -6.38 -21.56
CA PHE A 228 10.27 -5.46 -21.03
C PHE A 228 9.45 -6.13 -19.91
N LEU A 229 8.88 -7.31 -20.13
CA LEU A 229 8.12 -8.03 -19.11
C LEU A 229 9.03 -8.54 -17.97
N GLN A 230 10.33 -8.76 -18.23
CA GLN A 230 11.29 -9.13 -17.20
C GLN A 230 11.61 -7.96 -16.23
N SER A 231 11.67 -6.72 -16.73
CA SER A 231 12.00 -5.51 -15.94
C SER A 231 10.79 -4.71 -15.44
N TRP A 232 9.57 -5.13 -15.79
CA TRP A 232 8.33 -4.43 -15.47
C TRP A 232 8.16 -4.08 -14.00
N THR A 233 7.78 -2.83 -13.73
CA THR A 233 7.35 -2.33 -12.42
C THR A 233 6.05 -1.52 -12.54
N HIS A 234 5.39 -1.24 -11.41
CA HIS A 234 4.16 -0.44 -11.43
C HIS A 234 4.42 1.03 -11.81
N GLU A 235 5.60 1.59 -11.52
CA GLU A 235 5.99 2.93 -11.93
C GLU A 235 6.04 3.05 -13.47
N VAL A 236 6.65 2.09 -14.18
CA VAL A 236 6.62 2.03 -15.66
C VAL A 236 5.19 1.87 -16.16
N GLY A 237 4.37 1.07 -15.46
CA GLY A 237 2.94 0.96 -15.70
C GLY A 237 2.18 2.28 -15.58
N SER A 238 2.55 3.13 -14.63
CA SER A 238 1.92 4.44 -14.44
C SER A 238 2.26 5.39 -15.57
N LEU A 239 3.49 5.32 -16.13
CA LEU A 239 3.86 6.09 -17.32
C LEU A 239 3.04 5.65 -18.54
N MET A 240 2.98 4.34 -18.82
CA MET A 240 2.24 3.80 -19.97
C MET A 240 0.72 4.02 -19.85
N MET A 241 0.16 3.86 -18.65
CA MET A 241 -1.26 4.11 -18.40
C MET A 241 -1.57 5.61 -18.46
N LEU A 242 -0.66 6.50 -18.07
CA LEU A 242 -0.81 7.94 -18.27
C LEU A 242 -0.88 8.28 -19.77
N ASP A 243 0.06 7.80 -20.59
CA ASP A 243 0.05 8.05 -22.03
C ASP A 243 -1.23 7.50 -22.71
N HIS A 244 -1.67 6.31 -22.32
CA HIS A 244 -2.93 5.71 -22.78
C HIS A 244 -4.16 6.51 -22.33
N LEU A 245 -4.18 6.99 -21.09
CA LEU A 245 -5.24 7.83 -20.54
C LEU A 245 -5.35 9.15 -21.30
N LEU A 246 -4.24 9.85 -21.53
CA LEU A 246 -4.24 11.15 -22.20
C LEU A 246 -4.66 11.05 -23.67
N SER A 247 -4.15 10.04 -24.38
CA SER A 247 -4.48 9.81 -25.80
C SER A 247 -5.93 9.37 -26.01
N VAL A 248 -6.43 8.37 -25.27
CA VAL A 248 -7.80 7.85 -25.44
C VAL A 248 -8.89 8.84 -25.02
N ASN A 249 -8.61 9.72 -24.05
CA ASN A 249 -9.60 10.68 -23.52
C ASN A 249 -9.42 12.11 -24.08
N GLU A 250 -8.57 12.28 -25.10
CA GLU A 250 -8.28 13.56 -25.77
C GLU A 250 -8.00 14.70 -24.76
N ILE A 251 -7.12 14.42 -23.78
CA ILE A 251 -6.72 15.40 -22.75
C ILE A 251 -5.46 16.14 -23.22
N ASP A 252 -5.67 17.19 -24.00
CA ASP A 252 -4.60 18.12 -24.35
C ASP A 252 -4.21 18.99 -23.15
N PHE A 253 -2.91 19.00 -22.83
CA PHE A 253 -2.29 19.78 -21.76
C PHE A 253 -2.24 21.28 -22.09
N ALA A 254 -2.13 21.65 -23.37
CA ALA A 254 -2.07 23.05 -23.80
C ALA A 254 -3.38 23.80 -23.49
N MET A 255 -4.53 23.11 -23.53
CA MET A 255 -5.83 23.65 -23.09
C MET A 255 -5.86 24.11 -21.63
N TYR A 256 -4.92 23.67 -20.79
CA TYR A 256 -4.81 24.04 -19.37
C TYR A 256 -3.56 24.86 -19.06
N GLY A 257 -2.85 25.36 -20.08
CA GLY A 257 -1.64 26.17 -19.92
C GLY A 257 -0.39 25.38 -19.51
N LEU A 258 -0.32 24.08 -19.86
CA LEU A 258 0.84 23.22 -19.66
C LEU A 258 1.52 22.88 -20.99
N ASP A 259 2.84 22.86 -20.99
CA ASP A 259 3.68 22.62 -22.16
C ASP A 259 3.80 21.10 -22.42
N VAL A 260 3.22 20.60 -23.50
CA VAL A 260 3.11 19.15 -23.80
C VAL A 260 4.47 18.43 -23.74
N ASP A 261 5.55 19.03 -24.24
CA ASP A 261 6.87 18.38 -24.23
C ASP A 261 7.55 18.44 -22.86
N THR A 262 7.60 19.61 -22.22
CA THR A 262 8.43 19.83 -21.01
C THR A 262 7.69 19.53 -19.70
N ASP A 263 6.39 19.82 -19.62
CA ASP A 263 5.61 19.60 -18.40
C ASP A 263 5.17 18.13 -18.29
N LEU A 264 4.82 17.47 -19.40
CA LEU A 264 4.56 16.02 -19.39
C LEU A 264 5.82 15.22 -19.06
N MET A 265 6.99 15.61 -19.62
CA MET A 265 8.27 14.98 -19.28
C MET A 265 8.57 15.12 -17.78
N PHE A 266 8.39 16.32 -17.22
CA PHE A 266 8.55 16.55 -15.77
C PHE A 266 7.60 15.66 -14.94
N ILE A 267 6.35 15.51 -15.35
CA ILE A 267 5.37 14.62 -14.71
C ILE A 267 5.82 13.16 -14.74
N LYS A 268 6.31 12.67 -15.88
CA LYS A 268 6.80 11.29 -16.03
C LYS A 268 8.03 11.03 -15.16
N GLU A 269 9.01 11.93 -15.16
CA GLU A 269 10.20 11.85 -14.33
C GLU A 269 9.86 11.89 -12.82
N LEU A 270 8.85 12.67 -12.41
CA LEU A 270 8.34 12.70 -11.04
C LEU A 270 7.70 11.38 -10.59
N ILE A 271 6.93 10.72 -11.48
CA ILE A 271 6.34 9.40 -11.21
C ILE A 271 7.45 8.34 -11.11
N TYR A 272 8.38 8.35 -12.06
CA TYR A 272 9.51 7.42 -12.12
C TYR A 272 10.53 7.61 -10.98
N GLY A 273 10.58 8.80 -10.36
CA GLY A 273 11.49 9.13 -9.27
C GLY A 273 12.89 9.55 -9.73
N GLY A 274 13.01 10.04 -10.97
CA GLY A 274 14.30 10.41 -11.56
C GLY A 274 14.25 10.56 -13.09
N PRO A 275 15.42 10.70 -13.74
CA PRO A 275 15.51 10.74 -15.20
C PRO A 275 15.03 9.43 -15.81
N LEU A 276 14.22 9.53 -16.88
CA LEU A 276 13.71 8.36 -17.59
C LEU A 276 14.84 7.54 -18.23
N PRO A 277 14.66 6.21 -18.43
CA PRO A 277 15.69 5.35 -19.03
C PRO A 277 16.20 5.81 -20.39
N GLU A 278 15.35 6.43 -21.23
CA GLU A 278 15.73 6.97 -22.53
C GLU A 278 16.63 8.23 -22.48
N ASN A 279 16.78 8.88 -21.31
CA ASN A 279 17.44 10.18 -21.18
C ASN A 279 18.86 10.11 -20.60
N ASP A 280 19.52 8.94 -20.62
CA ASP A 280 20.92 8.72 -20.18
C ASP A 280 21.26 9.28 -18.78
N GLY A 281 20.28 9.32 -17.87
CA GLY A 281 20.47 9.86 -16.52
C GLY A 281 20.35 11.39 -16.40
N VAL A 282 19.91 12.08 -17.44
CA VAL A 282 19.67 13.53 -17.47
C VAL A 282 18.20 13.84 -17.24
N LEU A 283 17.92 14.82 -16.37
CA LEU A 283 16.57 15.37 -16.19
C LEU A 283 16.27 16.36 -17.32
N VAL A 284 15.18 16.14 -18.04
CA VAL A 284 14.76 16.91 -19.21
C VAL A 284 13.58 17.83 -18.86
N GLY A 285 12.65 17.38 -18.02
CA GLY A 285 11.47 18.17 -17.67
C GLY A 285 11.80 19.45 -16.88
N ARG A 286 12.74 19.35 -15.93
CA ARG A 286 13.26 20.45 -15.11
C ARG A 286 14.74 20.19 -14.76
N SER A 287 15.66 20.88 -15.43
CA SER A 287 17.11 20.58 -15.39
C SER A 287 17.95 21.54 -14.54
N GLU A 288 17.38 22.63 -14.02
CA GLU A 288 18.14 23.61 -13.24
C GLU A 288 18.51 23.09 -11.85
N THR A 289 19.67 23.50 -11.32
CA THR A 289 20.21 22.99 -10.04
C THR A 289 19.29 23.20 -8.84
N TRP A 290 18.41 24.21 -8.87
CA TRP A 290 17.41 24.43 -7.82
C TRP A 290 16.14 23.57 -8.00
N GLN A 291 15.80 23.18 -9.24
CA GLN A 291 14.59 22.40 -9.54
C GLN A 291 14.69 20.95 -9.07
N HIS A 292 15.91 20.44 -8.83
CA HIS A 292 16.14 19.11 -8.27
C HIS A 292 15.35 18.84 -6.97
N CYS A 293 15.06 19.85 -6.15
CA CYS A 293 14.24 19.68 -4.94
C CYS A 293 12.77 19.30 -5.25
N LEU A 294 12.24 19.64 -6.43
CA LEU A 294 10.87 19.33 -6.81
C LEU A 294 10.67 17.82 -7.05
N TYR A 295 11.71 17.15 -7.53
CA TYR A 295 11.74 15.69 -7.71
C TYR A 295 11.75 14.91 -6.38
N GLU A 296 11.98 15.59 -5.26
CA GLU A 296 11.95 14.98 -3.92
C GLU A 296 10.54 14.94 -3.29
N ILE A 297 9.51 15.42 -4.00
CA ILE A 297 8.14 15.54 -3.48
C ILE A 297 7.33 14.24 -3.66
N VAL A 298 7.31 13.67 -4.87
CA VAL A 298 6.40 12.56 -5.24
C VAL A 298 7.04 11.20 -5.00
N ASN A 299 8.23 10.96 -5.56
CA ASN A 299 8.98 9.71 -5.42
C ASN A 299 10.45 10.06 -5.11
N ASN A 300 10.80 10.07 -3.82
CA ASN A 300 12.09 10.58 -3.36
C ASN A 300 13.15 9.47 -3.33
N ALA A 301 13.74 9.18 -4.48
CA ALA A 301 14.84 8.22 -4.59
C ALA A 301 16.02 8.51 -3.64
N ASN A 302 16.27 9.79 -3.31
CA ASN A 302 17.38 10.20 -2.43
C ASN A 302 17.16 9.80 -0.97
N SER A 303 16.10 10.28 -0.32
CA SER A 303 15.87 10.07 1.11
C SER A 303 14.86 8.95 1.42
N GLY A 304 13.95 8.65 0.50
CA GLY A 304 12.80 7.79 0.75
C GLY A 304 11.71 8.43 1.62
N LEU A 305 11.73 9.77 1.77
CA LEU A 305 10.69 10.56 2.42
C LEU A 305 10.00 11.45 1.37
N ASP A 306 8.79 11.07 0.99
CA ASP A 306 7.95 11.70 -0.03
C ASP A 306 6.47 11.65 0.39
N VAL A 307 5.62 12.36 -0.35
CA VAL A 307 4.18 12.52 -0.01
C VAL A 307 3.35 11.25 -0.24
N ASP A 308 3.80 10.32 -1.08
CA ASP A 308 3.27 8.95 -1.17
C ASP A 308 3.29 8.29 0.22
N LYS A 309 4.48 8.21 0.80
CA LYS A 309 4.69 7.57 2.11
C LYS A 309 3.94 8.29 3.22
N LEU A 310 3.88 9.61 3.19
CA LEU A 310 3.13 10.38 4.18
C LEU A 310 1.61 10.14 4.10
N ASP A 311 1.02 9.91 2.92
CA ASP A 311 -0.39 9.51 2.82
C ASP A 311 -0.60 8.09 3.38
N TYR A 312 0.11 7.09 2.85
CA TYR A 312 -0.19 5.70 3.23
C TYR A 312 0.13 5.40 4.70
N PHE A 313 1.12 6.07 5.31
CA PHE A 313 1.38 5.92 6.76
C PHE A 313 0.15 6.25 7.60
N VAL A 314 -0.62 7.29 7.24
CA VAL A 314 -1.82 7.68 7.99
C VAL A 314 -3.04 6.92 7.49
N ARG A 315 -3.19 6.73 6.18
CA ARG A 315 -4.33 6.04 5.56
C ARG A 315 -4.37 4.55 5.90
N ASP A 316 -3.25 3.84 5.83
CA ASP A 316 -3.20 2.41 6.17
C ASP A 316 -3.39 2.20 7.66
N ALA A 317 -2.79 3.05 8.50
CA ALA A 317 -2.96 3.00 9.94
C ALA A 317 -4.44 3.21 10.33
N HIS A 318 -5.09 4.24 9.78
CA HIS A 318 -6.53 4.50 9.94
C HIS A 318 -7.41 3.28 9.60
N HIS A 319 -7.17 2.63 8.46
CA HIS A 319 -7.99 1.50 8.00
C HIS A 319 -7.62 0.14 8.64
N THR A 320 -6.40 -0.03 9.13
CA THR A 320 -5.97 -1.24 9.86
C THR A 320 -6.22 -1.16 11.37
N GLY A 321 -6.60 0.01 11.90
CA GLY A 321 -6.78 0.24 13.33
C GLY A 321 -5.47 0.37 14.11
N ILE A 322 -4.36 0.59 13.41
CA ILE A 322 -3.06 0.91 14.02
C ILE A 322 -3.02 2.42 14.28
N SER A 323 -2.48 2.86 15.41
CA SER A 323 -2.25 4.29 15.66
C SER A 323 -1.05 4.77 14.85
N PRO A 324 -1.19 5.69 13.87
CA PRO A 324 -0.04 6.26 13.19
C PRO A 324 0.76 7.09 14.21
N SER A 325 2.08 6.91 14.22
CA SER A 325 2.97 7.60 15.16
C SER A 325 3.65 8.83 14.56
N VAL A 326 3.25 9.26 13.36
CA VAL A 326 3.85 10.34 12.58
C VAL A 326 2.93 11.56 12.46
N ASP A 327 3.48 12.76 12.73
CA ASP A 327 2.85 14.04 12.43
C ASP A 327 3.28 14.52 11.04
N ILE A 328 2.49 14.18 10.02
CA ILE A 328 2.78 14.53 8.63
C ILE A 328 2.62 16.03 8.36
N GLN A 329 1.75 16.73 9.10
CA GLN A 329 1.51 18.16 8.91
C GLN A 329 2.71 18.98 9.37
N LEU A 330 3.30 18.62 10.51
CA LEU A 330 4.52 19.24 11.03
C LEU A 330 5.71 19.04 10.08
N ILE A 331 5.85 17.84 9.47
CA ILE A 331 6.88 17.55 8.48
C ILE A 331 6.70 18.47 7.26
N ILE A 332 5.51 18.50 6.65
CA ILE A 332 5.21 19.29 5.44
C ILE A 332 5.41 20.79 5.70
N GLN A 333 4.83 21.35 6.76
CA GLN A 333 4.92 22.79 7.08
C GLN A 333 6.35 23.23 7.42
N SER A 334 7.16 22.34 7.99
CA SER A 334 8.55 22.65 8.37
C SER A 334 9.56 22.46 7.23
N ALA A 335 9.17 21.87 6.11
CA ALA A 335 10.05 21.65 4.97
C ALA A 335 10.57 22.98 4.39
N ARG A 336 11.86 23.05 4.06
CA ARG A 336 12.51 24.19 3.40
C ARG A 336 13.38 23.73 2.24
N VAL A 337 13.72 24.65 1.34
CA VAL A 337 14.62 24.43 0.21
C VAL A 337 15.90 25.23 0.46
N LEU A 338 17.03 24.54 0.59
CA LEU A 338 18.35 25.16 0.72
C LEU A 338 19.36 24.42 -0.17
N VAL A 339 20.46 25.09 -0.51
CA VAL A 339 21.61 24.48 -1.19
C VAL A 339 22.25 23.45 -0.24
N ASP A 340 22.50 22.24 -0.74
CA ASP A 340 23.23 21.21 0.02
C ASP A 340 24.71 21.63 0.17
N LYS A 341 25.24 21.64 1.39
CA LYS A 341 26.67 21.92 1.62
C LYS A 341 27.56 20.81 1.07
N ASP A 342 27.04 19.58 1.04
CA ASP A 342 27.77 18.36 0.75
C ASP A 342 27.69 17.99 -0.76
N ASP A 343 26.91 18.75 -1.55
CA ASP A 343 26.84 18.62 -3.01
C ASP A 343 27.79 19.61 -3.71
N HIS A 344 28.77 19.09 -4.44
CA HIS A 344 29.72 19.88 -5.23
C HIS A 344 29.08 20.66 -6.40
N VAL A 345 27.92 20.22 -6.90
CA VAL A 345 27.14 20.91 -7.93
C VAL A 345 26.29 22.04 -7.32
N GLY A 346 26.09 22.03 -5.99
CA GLY A 346 25.29 23.02 -5.29
C GLY A 346 23.80 22.93 -5.60
N ARG A 347 23.26 21.73 -5.80
CA ARG A 347 21.82 21.55 -5.99
C ARG A 347 21.05 21.93 -4.73
N HIS A 348 19.81 22.37 -4.93
CA HIS A 348 18.90 22.61 -3.82
C HIS A 348 18.16 21.33 -3.45
N ARG A 349 17.92 21.14 -2.15
CA ARG A 349 17.32 19.93 -1.57
C ARG A 349 16.22 20.29 -0.58
N ILE A 350 15.22 19.44 -0.44
CA ILE A 350 14.24 19.55 0.65
C ILE A 350 14.95 19.22 1.96
N CYS A 351 14.80 20.09 2.96
CA CYS A 351 15.46 19.98 4.24
C CYS A 351 14.56 20.42 5.40
N TYR A 352 14.88 19.97 6.61
CA TYR A 352 14.02 20.10 7.78
C TYR A 352 14.77 20.69 8.99
N PRO A 353 14.08 21.30 9.97
CA PRO A 353 14.72 21.74 11.20
C PRO A 353 15.41 20.56 11.90
N GLU A 354 16.64 20.72 12.37
CA GLU A 354 17.38 19.67 13.11
C GLU A 354 16.59 19.08 14.30
N LYS A 355 15.78 19.91 14.97
CA LYS A 355 14.87 19.49 16.05
C LYS A 355 13.80 18.46 15.65
N LEU A 356 13.56 18.25 14.36
CA LEU A 356 12.59 17.27 13.83
C LEU A 356 13.22 15.93 13.44
N ALA A 357 14.51 15.71 13.67
CA ALA A 357 15.16 14.43 13.38
C ALA A 357 14.41 13.23 14.01
N GLY A 358 13.95 13.37 15.25
CA GLY A 358 13.13 12.35 15.92
C GLY A 358 11.77 12.12 15.24
N THR A 359 11.07 13.19 14.83
CA THR A 359 9.78 13.09 14.11
C THR A 359 9.94 12.41 12.74
N ILE A 360 11.02 12.71 12.03
CA ILE A 360 11.33 12.08 10.73
C ILE A 360 11.74 10.61 10.92
N MET A 361 12.51 10.29 11.97
CA MET A 361 12.78 8.89 12.34
C MET A 361 11.48 8.14 12.65
N GLN A 362 10.52 8.79 13.30
CA GLN A 362 9.22 8.20 13.62
C GLN A 362 8.39 7.90 12.35
N ALA A 363 8.53 8.69 11.28
CA ALA A 363 7.96 8.37 9.96
C ALA A 363 8.58 7.08 9.38
N PHE A 364 9.92 7.00 9.34
CA PHE A 364 10.63 5.80 8.89
C PHE A 364 10.38 4.56 9.76
N ARG A 365 10.10 4.76 11.06
CA ARG A 365 9.70 3.72 12.00
C ARG A 365 8.25 3.27 11.77
N THR A 366 7.33 4.18 11.49
CA THR A 366 5.95 3.86 11.08
C THR A 366 5.95 2.92 9.86
N ARG A 367 6.80 3.21 8.87
CA ARG A 367 7.05 2.32 7.72
C ARG A 367 7.45 0.91 8.14
N PHE A 368 8.43 0.79 9.04
CA PHE A 368 8.92 -0.51 9.54
C PHE A 368 7.84 -1.28 10.30
N GLU A 369 7.10 -0.60 11.16
CA GLU A 369 6.01 -1.17 11.97
C GLU A 369 4.84 -1.65 11.10
N LEU A 370 4.41 -0.88 10.11
CA LEU A 370 3.37 -1.28 9.13
C LEU A 370 3.79 -2.50 8.31
N HIS A 371 5.04 -2.53 7.82
CA HIS A 371 5.56 -3.72 7.15
C HIS A 371 5.59 -4.95 8.07
N GLN A 372 6.06 -4.80 9.30
CA GLN A 372 6.21 -5.91 10.25
C GLN A 372 4.87 -6.48 10.73
N THR A 373 3.89 -5.62 10.96
CA THR A 373 2.59 -6.00 11.55
C THR A 373 1.55 -6.34 10.49
N VAL A 374 1.40 -5.49 9.47
CA VAL A 374 0.34 -5.60 8.44
C VAL A 374 0.88 -6.32 7.21
N TYR A 375 1.73 -5.67 6.41
CA TYR A 375 2.00 -6.13 5.03
C TYR A 375 2.69 -7.49 4.98
N GLN A 376 3.52 -7.80 5.99
CA GLN A 376 4.21 -9.09 6.14
C GLN A 376 3.51 -10.05 7.11
N HIS A 377 2.24 -9.83 7.45
CA HIS A 377 1.49 -10.75 8.30
C HIS A 377 1.35 -12.13 7.63
N LYS A 378 1.72 -13.20 8.35
CA LYS A 378 1.81 -14.57 7.79
C LYS A 378 0.55 -15.02 7.03
N ALA A 379 -0.65 -14.68 7.50
CA ALA A 379 -1.89 -15.09 6.85
C ALA A 379 -2.18 -14.27 5.57
N ILE A 380 -1.78 -13.00 5.52
CA ILE A 380 -1.93 -12.15 4.33
C ILE A 380 -1.02 -12.69 3.22
N CYS A 381 0.23 -12.99 3.54
CA CYS A 381 1.19 -13.54 2.58
C CYS A 381 0.80 -14.96 2.13
N ALA A 382 0.24 -15.79 3.02
CA ALA A 382 -0.33 -17.09 2.64
C ALA A 382 -1.46 -16.97 1.59
N ILE A 383 -2.43 -16.06 1.82
CA ILE A 383 -3.50 -15.78 0.84
C ILE A 383 -2.91 -15.18 -0.44
N GLY A 384 -1.87 -14.35 -0.34
CA GLY A 384 -1.15 -13.80 -1.49
C GLY A 384 -0.55 -14.89 -2.39
N TYR A 385 0.08 -15.90 -1.80
CA TYR A 385 0.56 -17.06 -2.56
C TYR A 385 -0.57 -17.87 -3.19
N MET A 386 -1.71 -18.04 -2.50
CA MET A 386 -2.89 -18.70 -3.07
C MET A 386 -3.44 -17.93 -4.27
N LEU A 387 -3.55 -16.60 -4.19
CA LEU A 387 -3.96 -15.75 -5.32
C LEU A 387 -2.98 -15.82 -6.49
N CYS A 388 -1.67 -15.86 -6.23
CA CYS A 388 -0.68 -16.04 -7.30
C CYS A 388 -0.88 -17.39 -8.02
N ASP A 389 -1.09 -18.49 -7.29
CA ASP A 389 -1.38 -19.79 -7.91
C ASP A 389 -2.74 -19.80 -8.65
N ILE A 390 -3.75 -19.07 -8.15
CA ILE A 390 -5.05 -18.86 -8.86
C ILE A 390 -4.84 -18.15 -10.19
N LEU A 391 -4.13 -17.03 -10.20
CA LEU A 391 -3.91 -16.23 -11.41
C LEU A 391 -2.99 -16.95 -12.41
N VAL A 392 -1.99 -17.70 -11.93
CA VAL A 392 -1.19 -18.60 -12.77
C VAL A 392 -2.04 -19.72 -13.38
N ALA A 393 -2.95 -20.33 -12.61
CA ALA A 393 -3.85 -21.37 -13.12
C ALA A 393 -4.89 -20.83 -14.11
N ALA A 394 -5.28 -19.56 -14.00
CA ALA A 394 -6.22 -18.90 -14.90
C ALA A 394 -5.56 -18.31 -16.16
N ASN A 395 -4.23 -18.18 -16.19
CA ASN A 395 -3.47 -17.37 -17.14
C ASN A 395 -3.82 -17.58 -18.63
N ASP A 396 -3.98 -18.86 -19.02
CA ASP A 396 -4.17 -19.26 -20.42
C ASP A 396 -5.64 -19.36 -20.83
N PHE A 397 -6.56 -19.25 -19.86
CA PHE A 397 -8.00 -19.49 -20.06
C PHE A 397 -8.86 -18.25 -19.82
N LEU A 398 -8.38 -17.31 -19.00
CA LEU A 398 -9.06 -16.05 -18.69
C LEU A 398 -8.40 -14.89 -19.42
N LEU A 399 -8.99 -14.50 -20.56
CA LEU A 399 -8.52 -13.40 -21.38
C LEU A 399 -9.24 -12.10 -21.03
N VAL A 400 -8.48 -11.05 -20.70
CA VAL A 400 -9.00 -9.69 -20.52
C VAL A 400 -8.82 -8.96 -21.84
N LYS A 401 -9.93 -8.58 -22.51
CA LYS A 401 -9.90 -7.95 -23.86
C LYS A 401 -9.04 -8.74 -24.86
N GLY A 402 -9.07 -10.08 -24.78
CA GLY A 402 -8.28 -10.97 -25.65
C GLY A 402 -6.79 -11.13 -25.25
N THR A 403 -6.34 -10.48 -24.18
CA THR A 403 -4.95 -10.58 -23.69
C THR A 403 -4.86 -11.52 -22.48
N ARG A 404 -3.82 -12.37 -22.43
CA ARG A 404 -3.54 -13.26 -21.28
C ARG A 404 -3.02 -12.48 -20.08
N ILE A 405 -3.17 -13.03 -18.88
CA ILE A 405 -2.76 -12.38 -17.62
C ILE A 405 -1.25 -12.08 -17.58
N SER A 406 -0.41 -12.96 -18.14
CA SER A 406 1.05 -12.78 -18.21
C SER A 406 1.51 -11.67 -19.14
N ASP A 407 0.69 -11.32 -20.13
CA ASP A 407 1.07 -10.47 -21.26
C ASP A 407 0.42 -9.07 -21.14
N ILE A 408 -0.42 -8.88 -20.11
CA ILE A 408 -1.34 -7.74 -20.00
C ILE A 408 -0.68 -6.40 -19.66
N SER A 409 0.48 -6.42 -19.00
CA SER A 409 1.28 -5.21 -18.74
C SER A 409 1.85 -4.57 -20.01
N ALA A 410 1.91 -5.31 -21.13
CA ALA A 410 2.29 -4.75 -22.43
C ALA A 410 1.11 -4.09 -23.18
N ASN A 411 -0.14 -4.27 -22.74
CA ASN A 411 -1.34 -3.80 -23.44
C ASN A 411 -2.24 -2.96 -22.53
N MET A 412 -2.09 -1.63 -22.59
CA MET A 412 -2.89 -0.72 -21.76
C MET A 412 -4.40 -0.73 -22.08
N ASP A 413 -4.82 -1.09 -23.31
CA ASP A 413 -6.25 -1.25 -23.60
C ASP A 413 -6.89 -2.42 -22.85
N ALA A 414 -6.12 -3.49 -22.59
CA ALA A 414 -6.54 -4.59 -21.73
C ALA A 414 -6.32 -4.25 -20.24
N PHE A 415 -5.17 -3.66 -19.89
CA PHE A 415 -4.79 -3.35 -18.50
C PHE A 415 -5.79 -2.43 -17.80
N GLN A 416 -6.39 -1.47 -18.52
CA GLN A 416 -7.43 -0.58 -17.95
C GLN A 416 -8.70 -1.31 -17.45
N TYR A 417 -8.91 -2.58 -17.83
CA TYR A 417 -10.00 -3.43 -17.34
C TYR A 417 -9.54 -4.53 -16.36
N PHE A 418 -8.25 -4.55 -16.02
CA PHE A 418 -7.65 -5.58 -15.18
C PHE A 418 -7.52 -5.09 -13.73
N ASP A 419 -8.44 -5.52 -12.89
CA ASP A 419 -8.53 -5.16 -11.46
C ASP A 419 -9.02 -6.34 -10.60
N ASP A 420 -9.23 -6.13 -9.30
CA ASP A 420 -9.52 -7.20 -8.34
C ASP A 420 -10.82 -7.97 -8.66
N ARG A 421 -11.70 -7.42 -9.50
CA ARG A 421 -12.91 -8.08 -10.01
C ARG A 421 -12.59 -9.33 -10.86
N ILE A 422 -11.33 -9.52 -11.26
CA ILE A 422 -10.85 -10.75 -11.90
C ILE A 422 -11.20 -12.02 -11.08
N LEU A 423 -11.20 -11.94 -9.74
CA LEU A 423 -11.60 -13.07 -8.89
C LEU A 423 -13.08 -13.39 -9.01
N ALA A 424 -13.94 -12.38 -9.16
CA ALA A 424 -15.38 -12.60 -9.39
C ALA A 424 -15.62 -13.27 -10.76
N GLN A 425 -14.84 -12.90 -11.78
CA GLN A 425 -14.89 -13.56 -13.10
C GLN A 425 -14.47 -15.04 -13.01
N ILE A 426 -13.38 -15.34 -12.29
CA ILE A 426 -12.96 -16.73 -12.02
C ILE A 426 -14.07 -17.49 -11.28
N GLN A 427 -14.58 -16.93 -10.17
CA GLN A 427 -15.61 -17.54 -9.32
C GLN A 427 -16.89 -17.88 -10.09
N GLN A 428 -17.33 -17.00 -10.99
CA GLN A 428 -18.56 -17.16 -11.78
C GLN A 428 -18.38 -17.98 -13.06
N SER A 429 -17.14 -18.27 -13.48
CA SER A 429 -16.89 -19.06 -14.68
C SER A 429 -17.42 -20.48 -14.56
N GLU A 430 -18.01 -21.01 -15.64
CA GLU A 430 -18.43 -22.41 -15.74
C GLU A 430 -17.38 -23.30 -16.45
N SER A 431 -16.34 -22.68 -17.01
CA SER A 431 -15.20 -23.34 -17.69
C SER A 431 -14.60 -24.47 -16.84
N ILE A 432 -14.36 -25.61 -17.50
CA ILE A 432 -13.72 -26.77 -16.86
C ILE A 432 -12.24 -26.47 -16.57
N GLU A 433 -11.59 -25.71 -17.44
CA GLU A 433 -10.20 -25.28 -17.35
C GLU A 433 -9.95 -24.41 -16.10
N LEU A 434 -10.88 -23.49 -15.79
CA LEU A 434 -10.81 -22.64 -14.59
C LEU A 434 -11.19 -23.35 -13.28
N THR A 435 -11.53 -24.65 -13.30
CA THR A 435 -11.91 -25.40 -12.09
C THR A 435 -10.83 -25.43 -11.02
N HIS A 436 -9.54 -25.50 -11.39
CA HIS A 436 -8.47 -25.47 -10.41
C HIS A 436 -8.38 -24.11 -9.69
N ALA A 437 -8.47 -23.02 -10.45
CA ALA A 437 -8.50 -21.64 -9.94
C ALA A 437 -9.72 -21.41 -9.03
N ARG A 438 -10.93 -21.84 -9.45
CA ARG A 438 -12.15 -21.80 -8.62
C ARG A 438 -12.02 -22.57 -7.32
N ASN A 439 -11.43 -23.76 -7.34
CA ASN A 439 -11.24 -24.57 -6.14
C ASN A 439 -10.29 -23.92 -5.12
N LEU A 440 -9.20 -23.30 -5.59
CA LEU A 440 -8.30 -22.53 -4.73
C LEU A 440 -8.98 -21.28 -4.16
N LEU A 441 -9.80 -20.58 -4.95
CA LEU A 441 -10.55 -19.40 -4.49
C LEU A 441 -11.60 -19.78 -3.43
N ASN A 442 -12.34 -20.86 -3.65
CA ASN A 442 -13.23 -21.46 -2.66
C ASN A 442 -12.48 -21.87 -1.38
N GLN A 443 -11.24 -22.36 -1.49
CA GLN A 443 -10.41 -22.69 -0.31
C GLN A 443 -10.07 -21.44 0.52
N ILE A 444 -9.81 -20.29 -0.10
CA ILE A 444 -9.60 -19.01 0.63
C ILE A 444 -10.85 -18.65 1.44
N TYR A 445 -12.04 -18.74 0.84
CA TYR A 445 -13.29 -18.41 1.55
C TYR A 445 -13.62 -19.41 2.66
N ASN A 446 -13.41 -20.72 2.42
CA ASN A 446 -13.73 -21.78 3.37
C ASN A 446 -12.70 -21.96 4.50
N LYS A 447 -11.49 -21.38 4.38
CA LYS A 447 -10.38 -21.47 5.33
C LYS A 447 -10.02 -22.92 5.70
N PRO A 448 -9.09 -23.53 4.96
CA PRO A 448 -7.71 -23.31 5.38
C PRO A 448 -6.84 -22.62 4.31
N TYR A 449 -6.11 -21.58 4.73
CA TYR A 449 -5.05 -20.98 3.92
C TYR A 449 -3.82 -21.89 3.84
N TYR A 450 -2.83 -21.53 3.01
CA TYR A 450 -1.49 -22.12 3.08
C TYR A 450 -0.87 -21.89 4.46
N GLU A 451 -0.23 -22.92 5.02
CA GLU A 451 0.14 -22.93 6.43
C GLU A 451 1.60 -22.53 6.62
N CYS A 452 1.85 -21.48 7.41
CA CYS A 452 3.18 -21.02 7.79
C CYS A 452 3.76 -21.93 8.88
N VAL A 453 4.52 -22.96 8.49
CA VAL A 453 5.07 -23.98 9.40
C VAL A 453 6.19 -23.44 10.31
N GLY A 454 6.82 -22.32 9.96
CA GLY A 454 7.77 -21.64 10.86
C GLY A 454 8.60 -20.53 10.21
N ARG A 455 9.42 -19.87 11.03
CA ARG A 455 10.33 -18.79 10.62
C ARG A 455 11.66 -18.83 11.39
N THR A 456 12.74 -18.36 10.77
CA THR A 456 14.03 -18.14 11.44
C THR A 456 14.75 -16.92 10.88
N ALA A 457 15.57 -16.26 11.71
CA ALA A 457 16.49 -15.23 11.26
C ALA A 457 17.46 -15.78 10.18
N VAL A 458 17.85 -14.92 9.24
CA VAL A 458 18.85 -15.23 8.21
C VAL A 458 20.25 -15.24 8.85
N THR A 459 21.11 -16.17 8.43
CA THR A 459 22.54 -16.22 8.79
C THR A 459 23.40 -15.65 7.67
N SER A 460 24.66 -15.28 7.94
CA SER A 460 25.61 -14.79 6.92
C SER A 460 25.92 -15.80 5.79
N HIS A 461 25.53 -17.07 5.96
CA HIS A 461 25.49 -18.08 4.90
C HIS A 461 24.24 -17.91 4.03
N SER A 462 23.07 -17.81 4.68
CA SER A 462 21.77 -17.70 4.01
C SER A 462 21.51 -16.34 3.37
N GLU A 463 22.13 -15.25 3.85
CA GLU A 463 21.97 -13.91 3.26
C GLU A 463 22.34 -13.87 1.78
N ARG A 464 23.39 -14.62 1.40
CA ARG A 464 24.02 -14.62 0.08
C ARG A 464 23.36 -15.55 -0.94
N LYS A 465 22.29 -16.25 -0.56
CA LYS A 465 21.68 -17.31 -1.36
C LYS A 465 20.26 -16.98 -1.79
N LYS A 466 19.88 -17.44 -2.97
CA LYS A 466 18.50 -17.32 -3.49
C LYS A 466 17.59 -18.34 -2.82
N GLU A 467 16.30 -18.05 -2.76
CA GLU A 467 15.30 -18.93 -2.13
C GLU A 467 15.31 -20.35 -2.73
N LYS A 468 15.47 -20.47 -4.05
CA LYS A 468 15.61 -21.75 -4.76
C LYS A 468 16.84 -22.56 -4.33
N GLU A 469 17.94 -21.90 -3.96
CA GLU A 469 19.17 -22.54 -3.47
C GLU A 469 18.98 -22.99 -2.02
N LEU A 470 18.46 -22.11 -1.17
CA LEU A 470 18.13 -22.41 0.23
C LEU A 470 17.14 -23.57 0.36
N LEU A 471 16.09 -23.57 -0.46
CA LEU A 471 15.14 -24.68 -0.54
C LEU A 471 15.86 -25.98 -0.96
N SER A 472 16.77 -25.92 -1.93
CA SER A 472 17.52 -27.11 -2.37
C SER A 472 18.45 -27.64 -1.27
N GLU A 473 19.11 -26.78 -0.50
CA GLU A 473 19.91 -27.17 0.68
C GLU A 473 19.07 -27.82 1.77
N ILE A 474 17.91 -27.24 2.09
CA ILE A 474 16.94 -27.78 3.03
C ILE A 474 16.47 -29.18 2.61
N LEU A 475 16.15 -29.36 1.32
CA LEU A 475 15.71 -30.64 0.76
C LEU A 475 16.81 -31.72 0.82
N VAL A 476 18.06 -31.36 0.53
CA VAL A 476 19.21 -32.27 0.61
C VAL A 476 19.53 -32.65 2.05
N ALA A 477 19.43 -31.71 2.99
CA ALA A 477 19.85 -31.89 4.37
C ALA A 477 18.78 -32.55 5.28
N SER A 478 17.58 -32.84 4.77
CA SER A 478 16.59 -33.73 5.41
C SER A 478 16.44 -35.04 4.60
N PRO A 479 17.49 -35.90 4.53
CA PRO A 479 17.51 -37.09 3.66
C PRO A 479 16.42 -38.12 3.99
N ALA A 480 15.91 -38.14 5.22
CA ALA A 480 14.78 -38.97 5.62
C ALA A 480 13.47 -38.64 4.89
N HIS A 481 13.36 -37.44 4.33
CA HIS A 481 12.15 -36.92 3.67
C HIS A 481 12.40 -36.47 2.22
N ALA A 482 13.66 -36.47 1.76
CA ALA A 482 14.06 -35.94 0.46
C ALA A 482 13.32 -36.58 -0.73
N SER A 483 12.96 -37.86 -0.66
CA SER A 483 12.19 -38.56 -1.72
C SER A 483 10.73 -38.11 -1.80
N LEU A 484 10.05 -37.97 -0.65
CA LEU A 484 8.69 -37.43 -0.55
C LEU A 484 8.65 -35.96 -0.99
N LEU A 485 9.63 -35.18 -0.53
CA LEU A 485 9.74 -33.75 -0.81
C LEU A 485 10.19 -33.43 -2.24
N ALA A 486 10.92 -34.34 -2.92
CA ALA A 486 11.23 -34.19 -4.34
C ALA A 486 9.97 -34.28 -5.21
N GLN A 487 8.99 -35.10 -4.82
CA GLN A 487 7.67 -35.19 -5.48
C GLN A 487 6.78 -33.99 -5.12
N GLU A 488 6.85 -33.51 -3.86
CA GLU A 488 6.03 -32.40 -3.34
C GLU A 488 6.77 -31.03 -3.36
N ARG A 489 7.83 -30.85 -4.17
CA ARG A 489 8.63 -29.60 -4.19
C ARG A 489 7.79 -28.35 -4.44
N ASN A 490 6.75 -28.47 -5.28
CA ASN A 490 5.83 -27.39 -5.62
C ASN A 490 4.80 -27.07 -4.52
N ALA A 491 4.69 -27.92 -3.49
CA ALA A 491 3.84 -27.71 -2.33
C ALA A 491 4.51 -26.91 -1.21
N ILE A 492 5.83 -26.63 -1.31
CA ILE A 492 6.57 -25.80 -0.35
C ILE A 492 6.88 -24.44 -0.97
N VAL A 493 6.67 -23.38 -0.19
CA VAL A 493 7.12 -22.03 -0.51
C VAL A 493 8.09 -21.59 0.58
N LEU A 494 9.31 -21.26 0.18
CA LEU A 494 10.32 -20.66 1.06
C LEU A 494 10.44 -19.20 0.69
N GLU A 495 10.23 -18.31 1.65
CA GLU A 495 10.20 -16.87 1.45
C GLU A 495 11.27 -16.19 2.32
N LYS A 496 12.14 -15.39 1.69
CA LYS A 496 13.11 -14.52 2.36
C LYS A 496 12.49 -13.13 2.52
N VAL A 497 11.99 -12.84 3.71
CA VAL A 497 11.38 -11.55 4.05
C VAL A 497 12.47 -10.57 4.48
N VAL A 498 12.44 -9.37 3.89
CA VAL A 498 13.29 -8.23 4.25
C VAL A 498 12.39 -7.07 4.68
N ILE A 499 12.62 -6.53 5.87
CA ILE A 499 11.88 -5.37 6.40
C ILE A 499 12.88 -4.30 6.78
N HIS A 500 12.69 -3.07 6.31
CA HIS A 500 13.63 -1.97 6.56
C HIS A 500 12.93 -0.61 6.69
N HIS A 501 13.65 0.33 7.29
CA HIS A 501 13.23 1.73 7.53
C HIS A 501 13.30 2.62 6.27
N GLY A 502 13.18 2.04 5.07
CA GLY A 502 13.25 2.77 3.78
C GLY A 502 14.58 2.64 3.03
N LYS A 503 15.73 2.57 3.71
CA LYS A 503 17.08 2.55 3.08
C LYS A 503 17.88 1.26 3.30
N GLY A 504 17.20 0.10 3.23
CA GLY A 504 17.85 -1.19 3.45
C GLY A 504 18.56 -1.26 4.80
N LYS A 505 19.83 -1.72 4.81
CA LYS A 505 20.67 -1.79 6.01
C LYS A 505 21.16 -0.41 6.50
N GLU A 506 21.00 0.65 5.71
CA GLU A 506 21.48 1.99 6.04
C GLU A 506 20.48 2.78 6.89
N ASN A 507 21.02 3.76 7.62
CA ASN A 507 20.26 4.71 8.40
C ASN A 507 19.57 5.74 7.45
N PRO A 508 18.22 5.79 7.39
CA PRO A 508 17.54 6.68 6.46
C PRO A 508 17.73 8.17 6.79
N LEU A 509 17.97 8.54 8.06
CA LEU A 509 18.26 9.93 8.43
C LEU A 509 19.57 10.46 7.84
N GLY A 510 20.53 9.59 7.51
CA GLY A 510 21.75 10.00 6.81
C GLY A 510 21.49 10.56 5.39
N HIS A 511 20.36 10.16 4.80
CA HIS A 511 19.92 10.62 3.48
C HIS A 511 19.00 11.85 3.53
N VAL A 512 18.60 12.28 4.73
CA VAL A 512 17.81 13.50 4.95
C VAL A 512 18.74 14.70 5.14
N ARG A 513 18.27 15.90 4.74
CA ARG A 513 18.99 17.16 4.95
C ARG A 513 18.31 18.01 6.01
N PHE A 514 19.12 18.72 6.77
CA PHE A 514 18.69 19.49 7.93
C PHE A 514 19.23 20.92 7.90
N TYR A 515 18.60 21.79 8.68
CA TYR A 515 19.04 23.15 8.92
C TYR A 515 18.90 23.54 10.41
N GLY A 516 19.81 24.41 10.86
CA GLY A 516 19.86 24.88 12.23
C GLY A 516 18.82 25.95 12.55
N LYS A 517 18.48 26.11 13.84
CA LYS A 517 17.40 26.99 14.33
C LYS A 517 17.37 28.42 13.73
N ASN A 518 18.53 29.00 13.45
CA ASN A 518 18.68 30.39 12.97
C ASN A 518 19.09 30.47 11.48
N ALA A 519 18.83 29.45 10.68
CA ALA A 519 19.16 29.44 9.25
C ALA A 519 18.44 30.57 8.50
N SER A 520 19.21 31.35 7.73
CA SER A 520 18.69 32.32 6.76
C SER A 520 18.56 31.68 5.37
N SER A 521 18.01 32.42 4.40
CA SER A 521 17.95 32.00 2.99
C SER A 521 19.32 31.73 2.34
N ALA A 522 20.40 32.26 2.91
CA ALA A 522 21.78 32.03 2.48
C ALA A 522 22.47 30.86 3.22
N ALA A 523 21.78 30.20 4.16
CA ALA A 523 22.30 29.01 4.82
C ALA A 523 22.34 27.82 3.85
N LYS A 524 23.24 26.88 4.12
CA LYS A 524 23.26 25.58 3.44
C LYS A 524 22.68 24.51 4.35
N CYS A 525 21.93 23.57 3.78
CA CYS A 525 21.49 22.39 4.53
C CYS A 525 22.63 21.37 4.63
N TYR A 526 22.48 20.43 5.57
CA TYR A 526 23.52 19.45 5.91
C TYR A 526 22.93 18.10 6.32
N GLN A 527 23.71 17.04 6.14
CA GLN A 527 23.49 15.81 6.92
C GLN A 527 23.81 16.09 8.40
N LEU A 528 22.95 15.63 9.32
CA LEU A 528 23.23 15.71 10.75
C LEU A 528 24.36 14.76 11.16
N PRO A 529 25.27 15.15 12.07
CA PRO A 529 26.15 14.23 12.78
C PRO A 529 25.33 13.19 13.56
N ASN A 530 25.76 11.92 13.51
CA ASN A 530 25.02 10.80 14.09
C ASN A 530 24.78 10.98 15.60
N GLU A 531 25.74 11.55 16.31
CA GLU A 531 25.75 11.78 17.75
C GLU A 531 24.58 12.66 18.23
N LEU A 532 24.01 13.49 17.36
CA LEU A 532 22.89 14.38 17.69
C LEU A 532 21.51 13.70 17.62
N TYR A 533 21.42 12.51 17.02
CA TYR A 533 20.14 11.85 16.77
C TYR A 533 20.14 10.32 16.95
N GLU A 534 21.30 9.71 17.26
CA GLU A 534 21.46 8.27 17.55
C GLU A 534 20.43 7.76 18.57
N MET A 535 20.08 8.58 19.58
CA MET A 535 19.07 8.24 20.59
C MET A 535 17.65 8.00 20.03
N TYR A 536 17.34 8.46 18.81
CA TYR A 536 16.07 8.20 18.13
C TYR A 536 16.13 6.97 17.22
N CYS A 537 17.32 6.47 16.91
CA CYS A 537 17.54 5.40 15.95
C CYS A 537 17.50 4.00 16.59
N PRO A 538 17.01 2.98 15.87
CA PRO A 538 17.25 1.59 16.23
C PRO A 538 18.72 1.20 16.00
N GLN A 539 19.19 0.17 16.71
CA GLN A 539 20.53 -0.41 16.48
C GLN A 539 20.69 -1.01 15.07
N TYR A 540 19.59 -1.46 14.46
CA TYR A 540 19.56 -2.07 13.13
C TYR A 540 18.39 -1.52 12.31
N PHE A 541 18.66 -1.07 11.09
CA PHE A 541 17.64 -0.49 10.20
C PHE A 541 16.94 -1.52 9.30
N GLN A 542 17.49 -2.73 9.18
CA GLN A 542 16.96 -3.85 8.42
C GLN A 542 16.85 -5.10 9.29
N HIS A 543 15.76 -5.85 9.10
CA HIS A 543 15.52 -7.16 9.70
C HIS A 543 15.21 -8.17 8.59
N GLU A 544 15.98 -9.26 8.54
CA GLU A 544 15.82 -10.34 7.56
C GLU A 544 15.44 -11.66 8.25
N PHE A 545 14.43 -12.35 7.74
CA PHE A 545 14.07 -13.70 8.18
C PHE A 545 13.58 -14.57 7.01
N VAL A 546 13.83 -15.87 7.09
CA VAL A 546 13.20 -16.85 6.21
C VAL A 546 11.95 -17.39 6.90
N ARG A 547 10.86 -17.57 6.15
CA ARG A 547 9.70 -18.36 6.57
C ARG A 547 9.34 -19.43 5.53
N ILE A 548 8.67 -20.47 5.98
CA ILE A 548 8.27 -21.60 5.14
C ILE A 548 6.75 -21.74 5.21
N PHE A 549 6.10 -21.81 4.06
CA PHE A 549 4.70 -22.19 3.92
C PHE A 549 4.56 -23.54 3.25
N VAL A 550 3.49 -24.26 3.58
CA VAL A 550 3.11 -25.47 2.85
C VAL A 550 1.66 -25.37 2.36
N LYS A 551 1.47 -25.71 1.08
CA LYS A 551 0.21 -25.53 0.35
C LYS A 551 -0.88 -26.54 0.73
N LYS A 552 -0.48 -27.72 1.23
CA LYS A 552 -1.35 -28.84 1.59
C LYS A 552 -1.33 -29.09 3.10
N SER A 553 -2.44 -28.79 3.79
CA SER A 553 -2.55 -28.98 5.26
C SER A 553 -2.38 -30.44 5.71
N CYS A 554 -2.72 -31.42 4.86
CA CYS A 554 -2.49 -32.84 5.15
C CYS A 554 -0.99 -33.16 5.35
N LEU A 555 -0.10 -32.46 4.65
CA LEU A 555 1.35 -32.62 4.85
C LEU A 555 1.78 -32.07 6.22
N VAL A 556 1.13 -31.02 6.75
CA VAL A 556 1.48 -30.40 8.06
C VAL A 556 1.04 -31.26 9.23
N SER A 557 -0.12 -31.91 9.12
CA SER A 557 -0.54 -32.94 10.09
C SER A 557 0.38 -34.16 10.10
N ALA A 558 1.20 -34.36 9.06
CA ALA A 558 2.15 -35.44 9.02
C ALA A 558 3.36 -35.09 9.92
N ARG A 559 3.55 -35.91 10.97
CA ARG A 559 4.59 -35.77 12.00
C ARG A 559 6.00 -35.50 11.46
N TRP A 560 6.29 -36.03 10.26
CA TRP A 560 7.56 -35.84 9.57
C TRP A 560 7.80 -34.40 9.11
N MET A 561 6.74 -33.64 8.77
CA MET A 561 6.91 -32.31 8.22
C MET A 561 7.05 -31.23 9.30
N SER A 562 6.52 -31.47 10.50
CA SER A 562 6.89 -30.70 11.69
C SER A 562 8.39 -30.87 12.01
N THR A 563 8.89 -32.10 11.94
CA THR A 563 10.33 -32.40 12.09
C THR A 563 11.14 -31.74 10.99
N PHE A 564 10.73 -31.86 9.72
CA PHE A 564 11.36 -31.17 8.58
C PHE A 564 11.41 -29.66 8.77
N ALA A 565 10.33 -29.02 9.25
CA ALA A 565 10.33 -27.59 9.52
C ALA A 565 11.36 -27.24 10.61
N ILE A 566 11.40 -27.99 11.71
CA ILE A 566 12.40 -27.80 12.79
C ILE A 566 13.83 -28.00 12.26
N ASP A 567 14.08 -29.09 11.52
CA ASP A 567 15.38 -29.39 10.91
C ASP A 567 15.80 -28.28 9.95
N SER A 568 14.90 -27.83 9.07
CA SER A 568 15.15 -26.76 8.09
C SER A 568 15.53 -25.44 8.78
N LEU A 569 14.80 -25.06 9.83
CA LEU A 569 15.07 -23.85 10.59
C LEU A 569 16.38 -23.97 11.39
N PHE A 570 16.72 -25.16 11.89
CA PHE A 570 18.00 -25.44 12.55
C PHE A 570 19.18 -25.42 11.58
N LEU A 571 19.01 -25.95 10.37
CA LEU A 571 20.01 -25.95 9.30
C LEU A 571 20.30 -24.53 8.79
N LEU A 572 19.27 -23.72 8.55
CA LEU A 572 19.42 -22.30 8.19
C LEU A 572 20.15 -21.50 9.29
N ARG A 573 20.01 -21.89 10.56
CA ARG A 573 20.73 -21.31 11.72
C ARG A 573 22.19 -21.76 11.85
N ARG A 574 22.62 -22.84 11.18
CA ARG A 574 24.02 -23.30 11.25
C ARG A 574 24.95 -22.42 10.43
N SER A 575 25.40 -21.33 11.02
CA SER A 575 26.66 -20.68 10.65
C SER A 575 27.79 -21.72 10.64
N ARG A 576 28.72 -21.63 9.68
CA ARG A 576 29.95 -22.44 9.65
C ARG A 576 30.88 -22.05 10.82
N CYS A 577 30.62 -22.59 12.00
CA CYS A 577 31.55 -22.66 13.13
C CYS A 577 32.03 -24.11 13.32
N VAL A 578 32.55 -24.72 12.25
CA VAL A 578 33.29 -25.99 12.30
C VAL A 578 34.57 -25.85 11.48
N SER A 579 35.42 -24.92 11.92
CA SER A 579 36.82 -24.79 11.51
C SER A 579 37.57 -24.13 12.66
N HIS A 580 38.56 -24.84 13.21
CA HIS A 580 39.33 -24.51 14.43
C HIS A 580 38.57 -24.55 15.76
N LEU A 581 38.36 -25.78 16.24
CA LEU A 581 38.57 -26.09 17.66
C LEU A 581 39.13 -27.52 17.82
N SER A 582 40.29 -27.74 17.21
CA SER A 582 41.15 -28.89 17.49
C SER A 582 41.93 -28.63 18.80
N VAL A 583 41.22 -28.56 19.92
CA VAL A 583 41.80 -28.60 21.26
C VAL A 583 41.06 -29.70 22.01
N GLY A 584 41.77 -30.78 22.32
CA GLY A 584 41.18 -31.97 22.92
C GLY A 584 40.74 -31.70 24.35
N VAL A 585 39.43 -31.78 24.60
CA VAL A 585 38.86 -31.97 25.94
C VAL A 585 37.85 -33.11 25.85
N THR A 586 38.31 -34.31 26.23
CA THR A 586 37.44 -35.47 26.43
C THR A 586 36.56 -35.24 27.66
N PHE A 587 35.25 -35.13 27.46
CA PHE A 587 34.27 -35.39 28.52
C PHE A 587 33.58 -36.74 28.24
N PRO A 588 33.38 -37.58 29.28
CA PRO A 588 32.94 -38.96 29.08
C PRO A 588 31.46 -39.04 28.71
N ILE A 589 31.15 -39.91 27.76
CA ILE A 589 29.78 -40.33 27.45
C ILE A 589 29.26 -41.11 28.66
N ASN A 590 28.29 -40.55 29.39
CA ASN A 590 27.52 -41.31 30.36
C ASN A 590 26.09 -41.51 29.83
N ARG A 591 25.73 -42.78 29.58
CA ARG A 591 24.38 -43.15 29.15
C ARG A 591 23.41 -43.12 30.34
N SER A 592 22.12 -42.97 30.01
CA SER A 592 20.97 -43.04 30.90
C SER A 592 20.77 -41.85 31.86
N CYS A 593 19.74 -41.04 31.57
CA CYS A 593 18.60 -40.97 32.47
C CYS A 593 17.33 -40.56 31.70
N ARG A 594 16.17 -40.74 32.34
CA ARG A 594 14.86 -40.87 31.67
C ARG A 594 14.24 -39.51 31.31
N LEU A 595 13.37 -39.57 30.30
CA LEU A 595 12.30 -38.58 30.06
C LEU A 595 11.55 -38.26 31.35
N THR A 596 11.35 -36.97 31.63
CA THR A 596 10.30 -36.46 32.51
C THR A 596 9.61 -35.29 31.84
N HIS A 597 8.29 -35.39 31.66
CA HIS A 597 7.44 -34.26 31.26
C HIS A 597 7.25 -33.31 32.44
N SER A 598 7.68 -32.05 32.33
CA SER A 598 7.15 -30.90 33.08
C SER A 598 7.69 -29.58 32.53
N ALA A 599 7.01 -28.47 32.84
CA ALA A 599 7.38 -27.08 32.53
C ALA A 599 7.31 -26.65 31.05
N PHE A 600 6.08 -26.60 30.51
CA PHE A 600 5.66 -25.38 29.80
C PHE A 600 5.27 -24.37 30.87
N ASP A 601 5.99 -23.25 30.98
CA ASP A 601 5.52 -22.01 31.63
C ASP A 601 6.55 -20.89 31.37
N TRP A 602 6.08 -19.66 31.12
CA TRP A 602 6.83 -18.43 30.80
C TRP A 602 7.59 -18.38 29.45
N ILE A 603 6.93 -17.86 28.41
CA ILE A 603 7.06 -16.47 27.89
C ILE A 603 5.98 -16.22 26.84
#